data_AF-A0A523L397-F1
#
_entry.id   AF-A0A523L397-F1
#
_cell.length_a   1.000
_cell.length_b   1.000
_cell.length_c   1.000
_cell.angle_alpha   90.00
_cell.angle_beta   90.00
_cell.angle_gamma   90.00
#
_symmetry.space_group_name_H-M   'P 1'
#
loop_
_entity.id
_entity.type
_entity.pdbx_description
1 polymer ?
#
loop_
_entity_poly.entity_id
_entity_poly.type
_entity_poly.pdbx_seq_one_letter_code
_entity_poly.pdbx_strand_id
1 'polypeptide(L)'
;MAGLLALLSILLMISDYLQWKHLDLQALTDILLFPDSGIIEIQHQGRRQRFKCFSLYLNRWFLIVILRDQQQSKNFLLLADRFGSVTDYLNFRHQILKMSRVQYAT
;
A
#
# COMPACT_ATOMS: atom_id res chain seq x y z
N MET A 1 23.93 -39.71 4.54
CA MET A 1 23.61 -38.45 5.25
C MET A 1 23.53 -37.23 4.32
N ALA A 2 24.36 -37.10 3.27
CA ALA A 2 24.29 -35.98 2.32
C ALA A 2 22.94 -35.83 1.57
N GLY A 3 22.29 -36.94 1.21
CA GLY A 3 21.00 -36.91 0.49
C GLY A 3 19.81 -36.39 1.32
N LEU A 4 19.82 -36.60 2.64
CA LEU A 4 18.78 -36.11 3.55
C LEU A 4 18.87 -34.58 3.74
N LEU A 5 20.09 -34.05 3.82
CA LEU A 5 20.33 -32.61 3.90
C LEU A 5 19.97 -31.90 2.58
N ALA A 6 20.26 -32.53 1.44
CA ALA A 6 19.85 -32.03 0.12
C ALA A 6 18.32 -32.00 -0.04
N LEU A 7 17.64 -33.06 0.42
CA LEU A 7 16.17 -33.12 0.41
C LEU A 7 15.55 -32.02 1.29
N LEU A 8 16.12 -31.80 2.48
CA LEU A 8 15.65 -30.79 3.43
C LEU A 8 15.80 -29.36 2.87
N SER A 9 16.92 -29.08 2.19
CA SER A 9 17.18 -27.78 1.57
C SER A 9 16.27 -27.51 0.37
N ILE A 10 15.96 -28.53 -0.44
CA ILE A 10 14.95 -28.41 -1.51
C ILE A 10 13.56 -28.14 -0.91
N LEU A 11 13.19 -28.83 0.17
CA LEU A 11 11.90 -28.64 0.82
C LEU A 11 11.74 -27.21 1.39
N LEU A 12 12.81 -26.68 2.00
CA LEU A 12 12.85 -25.30 2.50
C LEU A 12 12.71 -24.30 1.36
N MET A 13 13.43 -24.50 0.24
CA MET A 13 13.28 -23.62 -0.94
C MET A 13 11.87 -23.64 -1.52
N ILE A 14 11.20 -24.79 -1.55
CA ILE A 14 9.81 -24.88 -2.01
C ILE A 14 8.88 -24.15 -1.03
N SER A 15 9.09 -24.28 0.28
CA SER A 15 8.32 -23.56 1.30
C SER A 15 8.49 -22.04 1.16
N ASP A 16 9.71 -21.56 0.98
CA ASP A 16 10.01 -20.14 0.77
C ASP A 16 9.34 -19.64 -0.52
N TYR A 17 9.43 -20.41 -1.61
CA TYR A 17 8.76 -20.07 -2.87
C TYR A 17 7.24 -20.00 -2.72
N LEU A 18 6.64 -20.95 -1.99
CA LEU A 18 5.19 -20.95 -1.74
C LEU A 18 4.77 -19.77 -0.87
N GLN A 19 5.54 -19.42 0.17
CA GLN A 19 5.30 -18.21 0.97
C GLN A 19 5.42 -16.95 0.12
N TRP A 20 6.45 -16.87 -0.72
CA TRP A 20 6.67 -15.71 -1.60
C TRP A 20 5.54 -15.55 -2.62
N LYS A 21 5.12 -16.65 -3.26
CA LYS A 21 3.96 -16.68 -4.16
C LYS A 21 2.66 -16.30 -3.45
N HIS A 22 2.50 -16.70 -2.19
CA HIS A 22 1.34 -16.36 -1.40
C HIS A 22 1.31 -14.87 -1.01
N LEU A 23 2.47 -14.26 -0.77
CA LEU A 23 2.62 -12.81 -0.57
C LEU A 23 2.29 -12.04 -1.85
N ASP A 24 2.73 -12.53 -3.01
CA ASP A 24 2.49 -11.90 -4.31
C ASP A 24 0.99 -11.91 -4.68
N LEU A 25 0.29 -13.00 -4.34
CA LEU A 25 -1.17 -13.12 -4.52
C LEU A 25 -2.01 -12.33 -3.50
N GLN A 26 -1.42 -11.90 -2.37
CA GLN A 26 -2.13 -11.16 -1.32
C GLN A 26 -2.05 -9.62 -1.47
N ALA A 27 -1.23 -9.09 -2.39
CA ALA A 27 -0.69 -7.74 -2.25
C ALA A 27 -1.18 -6.67 -3.25
N LEU A 28 -2.23 -6.91 -4.04
CA LEU A 28 -2.88 -5.81 -4.78
C LEU A 28 -3.73 -4.99 -3.82
N THR A 29 -3.09 -3.97 -3.24
CA THR A 29 -3.74 -2.92 -2.45
C THR A 29 -4.01 -1.75 -3.38
N ASP A 30 -5.26 -1.62 -3.83
CA ASP A 30 -5.64 -0.46 -4.62
C ASP A 30 -6.02 0.68 -3.68
N ILE A 31 -5.44 1.85 -3.92
CA ILE A 31 -5.77 3.08 -3.20
C ILE A 31 -6.46 4.01 -4.17
N LEU A 32 -7.74 4.27 -3.91
CA LEU A 32 -8.58 5.17 -4.68
C LEU A 32 -8.75 6.48 -3.92
N LEU A 33 -8.52 7.58 -4.63
CA LEU A 33 -8.69 8.93 -4.09
C LEU A 33 -10.02 9.50 -4.61
N PHE A 34 -10.81 10.09 -3.73
CA PHE A 34 -12.01 10.85 -4.08
C PHE A 34 -11.83 12.32 -3.70
N PRO A 35 -11.22 13.14 -4.57
CA PRO A 35 -10.82 14.50 -4.23
C PRO A 35 -11.98 15.39 -3.79
N ASP A 36 -13.13 15.25 -4.42
CA ASP A 36 -14.31 16.09 -4.17
C ASP A 36 -14.94 15.83 -2.80
N SER A 37 -14.79 14.63 -2.26
CA SER A 37 -15.34 14.24 -0.96
C SER A 37 -14.29 14.18 0.16
N GLY A 38 -13.01 14.32 -0.18
CA GLY A 38 -11.91 14.16 0.78
C GLY A 38 -11.72 12.72 1.28
N ILE A 39 -12.31 11.72 0.61
CA ILE A 39 -12.29 10.32 1.04
C ILE A 39 -11.15 9.58 0.35
N ILE A 40 -10.44 8.76 1.11
CA ILE A 40 -9.48 7.78 0.60
C ILE A 40 -10.08 6.39 0.79
N GLU A 41 -10.21 5.62 -0.28
CA GLU A 41 -10.70 4.24 -0.25
C GLU A 41 -9.54 3.28 -0.49
N ILE A 42 -9.46 2.23 0.32
CA ILE A 42 -8.50 1.15 0.16
C ILE A 42 -9.25 -0.12 -0.14
N GLN A 43 -8.87 -0.78 -1.22
CA GLN A 43 -9.27 -2.13 -1.53
C GLN A 43 -8.11 -3.08 -1.25
N HIS A 44 -8.27 -3.95 -0.27
CA HIS A 44 -7.29 -4.97 0.10
C HIS A 44 -7.99 -6.31 0.31
N GLN A 45 -7.58 -7.35 -0.42
CA GLN A 45 -8.15 -8.70 -0.31
C GLN A 45 -9.70 -8.70 -0.44
N GLY A 46 -10.23 -7.92 -1.38
CA GLY A 46 -11.68 -7.79 -1.61
C GLY A 46 -12.43 -6.96 -0.56
N ARG A 47 -11.77 -6.48 0.51
CA ARG A 47 -12.38 -5.57 1.48
C ARG A 47 -12.12 -4.13 1.09
N ARG A 48 -13.20 -3.35 1.02
CA ARG A 48 -13.15 -1.89 0.79
C ARG A 48 -13.30 -1.17 2.12
N GLN A 49 -12.37 -0.27 2.41
CA GLN A 49 -12.41 0.58 3.60
C GLN A 49 -12.25 2.03 3.19
N ARG A 50 -13.07 2.91 3.76
CA ARG A 50 -13.08 4.35 3.46
C ARG A 50 -12.59 5.13 4.65
N PHE A 51 -11.72 6.08 4.40
CA PHE A 51 -11.09 6.93 5.39
C PHE A 51 -11.38 8.39 5.04
N LYS A 52 -11.97 9.12 5.99
CA LYS A 52 -12.18 10.57 5.85
C LYS A 52 -11.00 11.36 6.39
N CYS A 53 -10.38 10.87 7.46
CA CYS A 53 -9.26 11.55 8.11
C CYS A 53 -7.95 10.93 7.67
N PHE A 54 -7.02 11.75 7.21
CA PHE A 54 -5.68 11.30 6.88
C PHE A 54 -4.62 12.36 7.18
N SER A 55 -3.38 11.91 7.31
CA SER A 55 -2.21 12.75 7.44
C SER A 55 -1.17 12.32 6.43
N LEU A 56 -0.47 13.29 5.84
CA LEU A 56 0.53 13.04 4.82
C LEU A 56 1.91 13.45 5.32
N TYR A 57 2.89 12.60 5.08
CA TYR A 57 4.29 12.95 5.19
C TYR A 57 4.94 12.74 3.83
N LEU A 58 5.41 13.83 3.24
CA LEU A 58 6.07 13.78 1.95
C LEU A 58 7.58 13.90 2.09
N ASN A 59 8.28 13.03 1.37
CA ASN A 59 9.68 13.18 1.04
C ASN A 59 9.84 13.30 -0.49
N ARG A 60 11.05 13.59 -0.97
CA ARG A 60 11.39 13.53 -2.40
C ARG A 60 11.11 12.15 -2.99
N TRP A 61 11.47 11.09 -2.25
CA TRP A 61 11.50 9.71 -2.73
C TRP A 61 10.25 8.89 -2.43
N PHE A 62 9.53 9.21 -1.36
CA PHE A 62 8.39 8.44 -0.90
C PHE A 62 7.34 9.34 -0.27
N LEU A 63 6.13 8.81 -0.16
CA LEU A 63 5.00 9.47 0.49
C LEU A 63 4.41 8.52 1.52
N ILE A 64 4.22 8.99 2.75
CA ILE A 64 3.54 8.22 3.80
C ILE A 64 2.14 8.78 3.97
N VAL A 65 1.14 7.90 3.87
CA VAL A 65 -0.25 8.20 4.19
C VAL A 65 -0.63 7.51 5.49
N ILE A 66 -0.98 8.29 6.50
CA ILE A 66 -1.55 7.78 7.74
C ILE A 66 -3.05 8.00 7.66
N LEU A 67 -3.81 6.93 7.50
CA LEU A 67 -5.26 6.94 7.46
C LEU A 67 -5.80 6.65 8.85
N ARG A 68 -6.75 7.46 9.30
CA ARG A 68 -7.40 7.31 10.59
C ARG A 68 -8.89 7.17 10.41
N ASP A 69 -9.43 6.15 11.04
CA ASP A 69 -10.84 5.94 11.27
C ASP A 69 -11.08 5.72 12.77
N GLN A 70 -12.32 5.85 13.25
CA GLN A 70 -12.66 5.82 14.67
C GLN A 70 -12.15 4.57 15.41
N GLN A 71 -11.94 3.46 14.70
CA GLN A 71 -11.47 2.19 15.27
C GLN A 71 -10.09 1.75 14.79
N GLN A 72 -9.52 2.35 13.74
CA GLN A 72 -8.31 1.84 13.10
C GLN A 72 -7.42 2.96 12.54
N SER A 73 -6.11 2.82 12.76
CA SER A 73 -5.09 3.61 12.07
C SER A 73 -4.33 2.70 11.13
N LYS A 74 -4.20 3.10 9.87
CA LYS A 74 -3.40 2.37 8.87
C LYS A 74 -2.37 3.29 8.25
N ASN A 75 -1.14 2.80 8.15
CA ASN A 75 -0.02 3.54 7.58
C ASN A 75 0.37 2.90 6.26
N PHE A 76 0.44 3.71 5.21
CA PHE A 76 0.86 3.29 3.88
C PHE A 76 2.12 4.02 3.50
N LEU A 77 3.16 3.25 3.17
CA LEU A 77 4.35 3.74 2.51
C LEU A 77 4.15 3.60 1.01
N LEU A 78 4.03 4.73 0.31
CA LEU A 78 3.86 4.79 -1.12
C LEU A 78 5.20 5.07 -1.79
N LEU A 79 5.65 4.07 -2.53
CA LEU A 79 6.88 4.07 -3.30
C LEU A 79 6.54 4.11 -4.79
N ALA A 80 7.29 4.89 -5.58
CA ALA A 80 7.00 5.11 -6.99
C ALA A 80 7.09 3.83 -7.85
N ASP A 81 7.92 2.87 -7.43
CA ASP A 81 8.11 1.57 -8.08
C ASP A 81 6.90 0.63 -7.96
N ARG A 82 5.99 0.89 -7.01
CA ARG A 82 4.74 0.13 -6.83
C ARG A 82 3.59 0.62 -7.70
N PHE A 83 3.78 1.71 -8.45
CA PHE A 83 2.78 2.24 -9.38
C PHE A 83 3.01 1.70 -10.78
N GLY A 84 1.95 1.62 -11.59
CA GLY A 84 2.05 1.18 -13.00
C GLY A 84 2.97 2.07 -13.83
N SER A 85 3.11 3.34 -13.46
CA SER A 85 4.07 4.28 -14.05
C SER A 85 4.47 5.39 -13.07
N VAL A 86 5.60 6.06 -13.36
CA VAL A 86 6.03 7.27 -12.63
C VAL A 86 4.99 8.39 -12.76
N THR A 87 4.34 8.49 -13.92
CA THR A 87 3.28 9.48 -14.16
C THR A 87 2.09 9.26 -13.24
N ASP A 88 1.68 8.01 -13.03
CA ASP A 88 0.58 7.67 -12.12
C ASP A 88 0.94 8.03 -10.67
N TYR A 89 2.18 7.75 -10.27
CA TYR A 89 2.68 8.17 -8.95
C TYR A 89 2.65 9.70 -8.77
N LEU A 90 3.11 10.46 -9.76
CA LEU A 90 3.10 11.92 -9.70
C LEU A 90 1.68 12.49 -9.69
N ASN A 91 0.77 11.91 -10.46
CA ASN A 91 -0.64 12.30 -10.48
C ASN A 91 -1.30 12.00 -9.13
N PHE A 92 -1.12 10.79 -8.58
CA PHE A 92 -1.58 10.42 -7.25
C PHE A 92 -1.05 11.38 -6.19
N ARG A 93 0.26 11.64 -6.21
CA ARG A 93 0.94 12.56 -5.29
C ARG A 93 0.35 13.97 -5.37
N HIS A 94 0.07 14.47 -6.56
CA HIS A 94 -0.56 15.78 -6.75
C HIS A 94 -1.99 15.82 -6.18
N GLN A 95 -2.80 14.80 -6.47
CA GLN A 95 -4.19 14.73 -6.00
C GLN A 95 -4.28 14.64 -4.48
N ILE A 96 -3.50 13.77 -3.85
CA ILE A 96 -3.56 13.59 -2.40
C ILE A 96 -3.06 14.83 -1.64
N LEU A 97 -2.05 15.53 -2.20
CA LEU A 97 -1.59 16.83 -1.70
C LEU A 97 -2.68 17.91 -1.79
N LYS A 98 -3.43 17.93 -2.89
CA LYS A 98 -4.55 18.87 -3.05
C LYS A 98 -5.62 18.60 -1.99
N MET A 99 -5.97 17.33 -1.77
CA MET A 99 -6.93 16.92 -0.75
C MET A 99 -6.50 17.32 0.67
N SER A 100 -5.22 17.10 1.03
CA SER A 100 -4.76 17.44 2.37
C SER A 100 -4.86 18.94 2.65
N ARG A 101 -4.57 19.80 1.68
CA ARG A 101 -4.65 21.26 1.86
C ARG A 101 -6.08 21.72 2.14
N VAL A 102 -7.07 21.13 1.48
CA VAL A 102 -8.49 21.45 1.72
C VAL A 102 -8.90 21.04 3.13
N GLN A 103 -8.40 19.92 3.62
CA GLN A 103 -8.75 19.37 4.92
C GLN A 103 -8.22 20.18 6.12
N TYR A 104 -7.12 20.93 5.94
CA TYR A 104 -6.60 21.85 6.96
C TYR A 104 -7.14 23.28 6.83
N ALA A 105 -7.92 23.58 5.77
CA ALA A 105 -8.54 24.89 5.56
C ALA A 105 -9.96 25.01 6.14
N THR A 106 -10.60 23.87 6.43
CA THR A 106 -11.86 23.71 7.18
C THR A 106 -11.60 23.39 8.64
#